data_AF-A0A956CJP6-F1
#
_entry.id   AF-A0A956CJP6-F1
#
_cell.length_a   1.000
_cell.length_b   1.000
_cell.length_c   1.000
_cell.angle_alpha   90.00
_cell.angle_beta   90.00
_cell.angle_gamma   90.00
#
_symmetry.space_group_name_H-M   'P 1'
#
loop_
_entity.id
_entity.type
_entity.pdbx_description
1 polymer ?
#
loop_
_entity_poly.entity_id
_entity_poly.type
_entity_poly.pdbx_seq_one_letter_code
_entity_poly.pdbx_strand_id
1 'polypeptide(L)'
;EITLRGRVLPVGGVKEKVLAAHRAGIKRVILPERCVADLEEVPQEIRDTLEFVPVTKMDEVLANALEEPDKLELDLSKDNPEPKAGALQQSAP
;
A
#
# COMPACT_ATOMS: atom_id res chain seq x y z
N GLU A 1 -4.03 4.00 5.02
CA GLU A 1 -3.57 5.31 4.51
C GLU A 1 -2.06 5.43 4.70
N ILE A 2 -1.41 6.35 3.98
CA ILE A 2 0.06 6.51 4.01
C ILE A 2 0.45 8.00 3.93
N THR A 3 1.54 8.36 4.61
CA THR A 3 2.17 9.68 4.48
C THR A 3 3.22 9.72 3.37
N LEU A 4 3.56 10.89 2.85
CA LEU A 4 4.66 11.05 1.89
C LEU A 4 6.03 10.55 2.40
N ARG A 5 6.18 10.42 3.72
CA ARG A 5 7.39 9.86 4.37
C ARG A 5 7.28 8.36 4.65
N GLY A 6 6.31 7.67 4.06
CA GLY A 6 6.17 6.23 4.15
C GLY A 6 5.57 5.69 5.45
N ARG A 7 5.12 6.54 6.39
CA ARG A 7 4.42 6.05 7.60
C ARG A 7 3.03 5.53 7.26
N VAL A 8 2.71 4.33 7.77
CA VAL A 8 1.38 3.72 7.68
C VAL A 8 0.49 4.30 8.77
N LEU A 9 -0.70 4.74 8.39
CA LEU A 9 -1.67 5.37 9.28
C LEU A 9 -2.83 4.42 9.61
N PRO A 10 -3.40 4.50 10.83
CA PRO A 10 -4.55 3.69 11.23
C PRO A 10 -5.75 3.98 10.33
N VAL A 11 -6.63 3.00 10.20
CA VAL A 11 -7.84 3.09 9.37
C VAL A 11 -9.04 2.57 10.16
N GLY A 12 -10.21 3.14 9.90
CA GLY A 12 -11.47 2.64 10.45
C GLY A 12 -11.97 1.39 9.73
N GLY A 13 -12.92 0.71 10.38
CA GLY A 13 -13.64 -0.44 9.82
C GLY A 13 -12.77 -1.68 9.62
N VAL A 14 -11.85 -1.95 10.57
CA VAL A 14 -10.93 -3.09 10.50
C VAL A 14 -11.71 -4.41 10.54
N LYS A 15 -12.71 -4.50 11.43
CA LYS A 15 -13.58 -5.67 11.58
C LYS A 15 -14.28 -6.06 10.28
N GLU A 16 -14.93 -5.10 9.61
CA GLU A 16 -15.66 -5.33 8.37
C GLU A 16 -14.73 -5.76 7.25
N LYS A 17 -13.53 -5.16 7.17
CA LYS A 17 -12.50 -5.51 6.19
C LYS A 17 -11.97 -6.93 6.40
N VAL A 18 -11.72 -7.32 7.64
CA VAL A 18 -11.23 -8.68 7.99
C VAL A 18 -12.29 -9.73 7.70
N LEU A 19 -13.56 -9.47 8.05
CA LEU A 19 -14.69 -10.34 7.70
C LEU A 19 -14.85 -10.51 6.20
N ALA A 20 -14.70 -9.42 5.43
CA ALA A 20 -14.76 -9.46 3.98
C ALA A 20 -13.59 -10.27 3.40
N ALA A 21 -12.38 -10.10 3.94
CA ALA A 21 -11.20 -10.86 3.52
C ALA A 21 -11.38 -12.37 3.73
N HIS A 22 -11.86 -12.77 4.91
CA HIS A 22 -12.19 -14.17 5.20
C HIS A 22 -13.24 -14.74 4.23
N ARG A 23 -14.33 -14.00 3.96
CA ARG A 23 -15.37 -14.41 3.00
C ARG A 23 -14.84 -14.54 1.57
N ALA A 24 -13.85 -13.75 1.20
CA ALA A 24 -13.17 -13.81 -0.09
C ALA A 24 -12.09 -14.91 -0.16
N GLY A 25 -11.86 -15.67 0.93
CA GLY A 25 -10.82 -16.70 0.98
C GLY A 25 -9.39 -16.15 1.03
N ILE A 26 -9.22 -14.86 1.34
CA ILE A 26 -7.90 -14.25 1.57
C ILE A 26 -7.36 -14.84 2.87
N LYS A 27 -6.09 -15.25 2.87
CA LYS A 27 -5.44 -15.90 4.02
C LYS A 27 -4.55 -14.96 4.84
N ARG A 28 -4.16 -13.82 4.27
CA ARG A 28 -3.15 -12.93 4.84
C ARG A 28 -3.61 -11.48 4.76
N VAL A 29 -3.53 -10.76 5.88
CA VAL A 29 -3.97 -9.38 6.02
C VAL A 29 -2.82 -8.55 6.59
N ILE A 30 -2.31 -7.62 5.79
CA ILE A 30 -1.35 -6.61 6.23
C ILE A 30 -2.15 -5.42 6.77
N LEU A 31 -1.87 -4.97 8.00
CA LEU A 31 -2.60 -3.87 8.63
C LEU A 31 -1.68 -2.95 9.44
N PRO A 32 -2.09 -1.71 9.72
CA PRO A 32 -1.34 -0.83 10.61
C PRO A 32 -1.20 -1.46 12.00
N GLU A 33 -0.03 -1.38 12.61
CA GLU A 33 0.22 -1.88 13.98
C GLU A 33 -0.76 -1.26 15.00
N ARG A 34 -1.13 0.01 14.79
CA ARG A 34 -2.10 0.72 15.63
C ARG A 34 -3.53 0.17 15.56
N CYS A 35 -3.84 -0.64 14.56
CA CYS A 35 -5.14 -1.29 14.38
C CYS A 35 -5.18 -2.72 14.97
N VAL A 36 -4.11 -3.19 15.60
CA VAL A 36 -4.07 -4.55 16.19
C VAL A 36 -5.10 -4.68 17.33
N ALA A 37 -5.32 -3.63 18.12
CA ALA A 37 -6.34 -3.62 19.17
C ALA A 37 -7.77 -3.83 18.59
N ASP A 38 -8.03 -3.33 17.38
CA ASP A 38 -9.32 -3.48 16.72
C ASP A 38 -9.62 -4.93 16.31
N LEU A 39 -8.60 -5.80 16.27
CA LEU A 39 -8.77 -7.22 16.00
C LEU A 39 -9.48 -7.95 17.16
N GLU A 40 -9.53 -7.38 18.36
CA GLU A 40 -10.29 -7.96 19.48
C GLU A 40 -11.79 -8.07 19.17
N GLU A 41 -12.31 -7.20 18.31
CA GLU A 41 -13.71 -7.24 17.86
C GLU A 41 -13.99 -8.33 16.81
N VAL A 42 -12.96 -8.96 16.27
CA VAL A 42 -13.07 -10.04 15.27
C VAL A 42 -13.24 -11.38 16.01
N PRO A 43 -14.22 -12.22 15.62
CA PRO A 43 -14.39 -13.54 16.20
C PRO A 43 -13.10 -14.37 16.13
N GLN A 44 -12.81 -15.10 17.20
CA GLN A 44 -11.56 -15.87 17.33
C GLN A 44 -11.38 -16.89 16.20
N GLU A 45 -12.46 -17.56 15.78
CA GLU A 45 -12.44 -18.51 14.65
C GLU A 45 -11.90 -17.89 13.34
N ILE A 46 -12.22 -16.62 13.09
CA ILE A 46 -11.70 -15.89 11.91
C ILE A 46 -10.26 -15.46 12.15
N ARG A 47 -9.92 -15.07 13.39
CA ARG A 47 -8.54 -14.69 13.70
C ARG A 47 -7.57 -15.85 13.56
N ASP A 48 -7.99 -17.05 13.94
CA ASP A 48 -7.17 -18.26 13.88
C ASP A 48 -6.99 -18.78 12.44
N THR A 49 -7.83 -18.36 11.50
CA THR A 49 -7.75 -18.77 10.09
C THR A 49 -6.99 -17.78 9.20
N LEU A 50 -6.69 -16.59 9.71
CA LEU A 50 -6.01 -15.52 8.98
C LEU A 50 -4.64 -15.22 9.58
N GLU A 51 -3.66 -14.99 8.73
CA GLU A 51 -2.38 -14.43 9.12
C GLU A 51 -2.47 -12.90 9.13
N PHE A 52 -2.18 -12.29 10.28
CA PHE A 52 -2.12 -10.83 10.43
C PHE A 52 -0.67 -10.36 10.48
N VAL A 53 -0.35 -9.38 9.64
CA VAL A 53 0.98 -8.77 9.56
C VAL A 53 0.86 -7.30 9.95
N PRO A 54 1.11 -6.95 11.22
CA PRO A 54 1.11 -5.56 11.66
C PRO A 54 2.35 -4.83 11.11
N VAL A 55 2.14 -3.61 10.60
CA VAL A 55 3.22 -2.80 10.01
C VAL A 55 3.16 -1.33 10.44
N THR A 56 4.30 -0.65 10.42
CA THR A 56 4.42 0.78 10.74
C THR A 56 4.84 1.65 9.56
N LYS A 57 5.55 1.06 8.59
CA LYS A 57 6.13 1.74 7.43
C LYS A 57 5.82 1.02 6.13
N MET A 58 5.90 1.76 5.03
CA MET A 58 5.65 1.25 3.69
C MET A 58 6.65 0.17 3.26
N ASP A 59 7.90 0.29 3.69
CA ASP A 59 8.95 -0.67 3.34
C ASP A 59 8.57 -2.09 3.83
N GLU A 60 7.96 -2.17 5.03
CA GLU A 60 7.44 -3.42 5.58
C GLU A 60 6.26 -3.96 4.76
N VAL A 61 5.38 -3.08 4.26
CA VAL A 61 4.29 -3.48 3.37
C VAL A 61 4.85 -4.08 2.08
N LEU A 62 5.81 -3.40 1.45
CA LEU A 62 6.42 -3.83 0.19
C LEU A 62 7.15 -5.17 0.35
N ALA A 63 7.93 -5.33 1.43
CA ALA A 63 8.63 -6.58 1.74
C ALA A 63 7.67 -7.76 1.97
N ASN A 64 6.46 -7.51 2.48
CA ASN A 64 5.48 -8.55 2.74
C ASN A 64 4.53 -8.81 1.54
N ALA A 65 4.37 -7.84 0.63
CA ALA A 65 3.42 -7.93 -0.47
C ALA A 65 4.05 -8.35 -1.81
N LEU A 66 5.35 -8.09 -2.01
CA LEU A 66 6.05 -8.40 -3.25
C LEU A 66 6.84 -9.72 -3.13
N GLU A 67 6.83 -10.54 -4.18
CA GLU A 67 7.65 -11.77 -4.24
C GLU A 67 9.15 -11.47 -4.36
N GLU A 68 9.51 -10.39 -5.06
CA GLU A 68 10.89 -9.99 -5.31
C GLU A 68 11.07 -8.48 -5.02
N PRO A 69 11.09 -8.06 -3.75
CA PRO A 69 11.12 -6.63 -3.39
C PRO A 69 12.37 -5.89 -3.89
N ASP A 70 13.50 -6.58 -4.04
CA ASP A 70 14.79 -5.98 -4.41
C ASP A 70 14.98 -5.80 -5.92
N LYS A 71 14.09 -6.36 -6.76
CA LYS A 71 14.21 -6.32 -8.22
C LYS A 71 13.60 -5.08 -8.88
N LEU A 72 13.00 -4.18 -8.11
CA LEU A 72 12.44 -2.94 -8.65
C LEU A 72 13.56 -1.92 -8.93
N GLU A 73 14.21 -2.02 -10.09
CA GLU A 73 14.85 -0.86 -10.71
C GLU A 73 13.76 0.01 -11.35
N LEU A 74 13.22 0.94 -10.57
CA LEU A 74 12.31 1.96 -11.08
C LEU A 74 13.09 2.96 -11.94
N ASP A 75 13.03 2.77 -13.27
CA ASP A 75 13.49 3.76 -14.24
C ASP A 75 12.50 4.94 -14.30
N LEU A 76 12.65 5.87 -13.35
CA LEU A 76 11.86 7.10 -13.26
C LEU A 76 12.16 8.10 -14.40
N SER A 77 13.06 7.76 -15.34
CA SER A 77 13.37 8.57 -16.51
C SER A 77 12.26 8.59 -17.54
N LYS A 78 11.33 7.61 -17.51
CA LYS A 78 10.29 7.44 -18.54
C LYS A 78 9.06 8.33 -18.38
N ASP A 79 8.90 8.98 -17.22
CA ASP A 79 7.74 9.82 -16.90
C ASP A 79 8.02 11.33 -17.04
N ASN A 80 9.15 11.72 -17.64
CA ASN A 80 9.37 13.12 -18.01
C ASN A 80 8.85 13.35 -19.45
N PRO A 81 7.64 13.87 -19.67
CA PRO A 81 7.27 14.35 -20.99
C PRO A 81 8.24 15.47 -21.34
N GLU A 82 9.11 15.23 -22.32
CA GLU A 82 10.02 16.24 -22.84
C GLU A 82 9.23 17.55 -23.09
N PRO A 83 9.72 18.71 -22.61
CA PRO A 83 9.07 19.96 -22.92
C PRO A 83 9.10 20.12 -24.44
N LYS A 84 7.92 20.13 -25.08
CA LYS A 84 7.81 20.35 -26.53
C LYS A 84 8.32 21.76 -26.84
N ALA A 85 9.61 21.86 -27.15
CA ALA A 85 10.22 23.04 -27.72
C ALA A 85 9.72 23.16 -29.17
N GLY A 86 8.84 24.15 -29.41
CA GLY A 86 8.34 24.39 -30.76
C GLY A 86 7.22 25.41 -30.86
N ALA A 87 7.41 26.62 -30.32
CA ALA A 87 6.59 27.77 -30.70
C ALA A 87 7.32 29.10 -30.40
N LEU A 88 8.42 29.38 -31.10
CA LEU A 88 8.88 30.75 -31.33
C LEU A 88 9.25 30.89 -32.80
N GLN A 89 8.23 31.02 -33.65
CA GLN A 89 8.38 31.63 -34.96
C GLN A 89 8.50 33.14 -34.73
N GLN A 90 9.73 33.65 -34.66
CA GLN A 90 10.00 35.05 -34.94
C GLN A 90 10.86 35.11 -36.20
N SER A 91 10.24 35.53 -37.29
CA SER A 91 10.93 36.10 -38.44
C SER A 91 10.04 37.19 -39.02
N ALA A 92 10.30 38.43 -38.61
CA ALA A 92 10.03 39.61 -39.42
C ALA A 92 10.92 39.55 -40.67
N PRO A 93 10.50 40.19 -41.77
CA PRO A 93 10.87 41.60 -41.94
C PRO A 93 9.69 42.57 -42.00
#